data_AF-A0A2V3U3B7-F1
#
_entry.id   AF-A0A2V3U3B7-F1
#
_cell.length_a   1.000
_cell.length_b   1.000
_cell.length_c   1.000
_cell.angle_alpha   90.00
_cell.angle_beta   90.00
_cell.angle_gamma   90.00
#
_symmetry.space_group_name_H-M   'P 1'
#
loop_
_entity.id
_entity.type
_entity.pdbx_description
1 polymer ?
#
loop_
_entity_poly.entity_id
_entity_poly.type
_entity_poly.pdbx_seq_one_letter_code
_entity_poly.pdbx_strand_id
1 'polypeptide(L)' 'MRNLILLLILVGAGFVLTAMYIAPGQPELRGWYETNACPHLDRISPQICAPIRAARGGDRI' A
#
# COMPACT_ATOMS: atom_id res chain seq x y z
N MET A 1 -27.97 8.04 4.23
CA MET A 1 -26.55 8.37 4.52
C MET A 1 -25.69 7.15 4.84
N ARG A 2 -26.16 6.17 5.63
CA ARG A 2 -25.41 4.93 5.97
C ARG A 2 -24.85 4.18 4.74
N ASN A 3 -25.64 3.97 3.70
CA ASN A 3 -25.18 3.25 2.50
C ASN A 3 -24.09 4.02 1.72
N LEU A 4 -24.13 5.34 1.75
CA LEU A 4 -23.17 6.19 1.05
C LEU A 4 -21.81 6.15 1.76
N ILE A 5 -21.82 6.15 3.10
CA ILE A 5 -20.61 5.96 3.92
C ILE A 5 -20.01 4.57 3.69
N LEU A 6 -20.84 3.51 3.69
CA LEU A 6 -20.38 2.15 3.41
C LEU A 6 -19.75 2.02 2.02
N LEU A 7 -20.35 2.65 1.02
CA LEU A 7 -19.83 2.63 -0.35
C LEU A 7 -18.48 3.35 -0.44
N LEU A 8 -18.32 4.50 0.22
CA LEU A 8 -17.04 5.21 0.29
C LEU A 8 -15.94 4.39 0.98
N ILE A 9 -16.27 3.69 2.07
CA ILE A 9 -15.33 2.80 2.76
C ILE A 9 -14.91 1.65 1.84
N LEU A 10 -15.85 1.02 1.15
CA LEU A 10 -15.56 -0.07 0.21
C LEU A 10 -14.67 0.39 -0.94
N VAL A 11 -14.95 1.57 -1.51
CA VAL A 11 -14.13 2.16 -2.57
C VAL A 11 -12.74 2.48 -2.06
N GLY A 12 -12.61 3.11 -0.89
CA GLY A 12 -11.33 3.42 -0.28
C GLY A 12 -10.51 2.16 0.01
N ALA A 13 -11.13 1.15 0.61
CA ALA A 13 -10.48 -0.13 0.89
C ALA A 13 -10.05 -0.84 -0.40
N GLY A 14 -10.91 -0.90 -1.41
CA GLY A 14 -10.60 -1.50 -2.71
C GLY A 14 -9.45 -0.78 -3.42
N PHE A 15 -9.42 0.56 -3.36
CA PHE A 15 -8.33 1.37 -3.91
C PHE A 15 -7.00 1.05 -3.23
N VAL A 16 -6.98 0.98 -1.90
CA VAL A 16 -5.76 0.64 -1.13
C VAL A 16 -5.28 -0.76 -1.46
N LEU A 17 -6.17 -1.76 -1.51
CA LEU A 17 -5.81 -3.14 -1.85
C LEU A 17 -5.24 -3.25 -3.28
N THR A 18 -5.84 -2.54 -4.23
CA THR A 18 -5.36 -2.50 -5.62
C THR A 18 -3.98 -1.85 -5.69
N ALA A 19 -3.79 -0.73 -5.00
CA ALA A 19 -2.51 -0.05 -4.95
C ALA A 19 -1.42 -0.91 -4.29
N MET A 20 -1.73 -1.64 -3.21
CA MET A 20 -0.80 -2.59 -2.59
C MET A 20 -0.41 -3.75 -3.50
N TYR A 21 -1.31 -4.19 -4.38
CA TYR A 21 -1.03 -5.25 -5.36
C TYR A 21 -0.12 -4.76 -6.49
N ILE A 22 -0.30 -3.51 -6.96
CA ILE A 22 0.45 -2.95 -8.10
C ILE A 22 1.79 -2.34 -7.67
N ALA A 23 1.85 -1.72 -6.48
CA ALA A 23 3.03 -0.98 -6.01
C ALA A 23 4.35 -1.76 -6.04
N PRO A 24 4.43 -3.07 -5.71
CA PRO A 24 5.69 -3.81 -5.76
C PRO A 24 6.30 -3.87 -7.17
N GLY A 25 5.46 -3.87 -8.21
CA GLY A 25 5.87 -3.94 -9.61
C GLY A 25 6.14 -2.59 -10.28
N GLN A 26 5.86 -1.46 -9.60
CA GLN A 26 6.11 -0.12 -10.14
C GLN A 26 7.07 0.67 -9.23
N PRO A 27 8.32 0.93 -9.66
CA PRO A 27 9.35 1.47 -8.79
C PRO A 27 9.04 2.87 -8.23
N GLU A 28 8.39 3.76 -9.00
CA GLU A 28 7.97 5.08 -8.51
C GLU A 28 6.89 4.97 -7.42
N LEU A 29 5.85 4.17 -7.67
CA LEU A 29 4.77 3.93 -6.72
C LEU A 29 5.27 3.24 -5.45
N ARG A 30 6.22 2.31 -5.59
CA ARG A 30 6.90 1.65 -4.48
C ARG A 30 7.61 2.65 -3.56
N GLY A 31 8.38 3.57 -4.15
CA GLY A 31 9.06 4.63 -3.41
C GLY A 31 8.08 5.56 -2.68
N TRP A 32 7.01 5.97 -3.37
CA TRP A 32 5.96 6.79 -2.76
C TRP A 32 5.26 6.07 -1.59
N TYR A 33 4.94 4.79 -1.75
CA TYR A 33 4.31 3.97 -0.69
C TYR A 33 5.23 3.80 0.52
N GLU A 34 6.52 3.60 0.30
CA GLU A 34 7.49 3.47 1.39
C GLU A 34 7.63 4.77 2.19
N THR A 35 7.61 5.93 1.53
CA THR A 35 7.72 7.22 2.21
C THR A 35 6.42 7.66 2.89
N ASN A 36 5.26 7.43 2.25
CA ASN A 36 3.99 8.00 2.71
C ASN A 36 3.11 7.00 3.44
N ALA A 37 3.05 5.74 3.00
CA ALA A 37 2.12 4.75 3.54
C ALA A 37 2.76 3.89 4.63
N CYS A 38 3.99 3.40 4.42
CA CYS A 38 4.64 2.49 5.36
C CYS A 38 4.84 3.02 6.78
N PRO A 39 5.11 4.32 7.03
CA PRO A 39 5.19 4.85 8.39
C PRO A 39 3.86 4.77 9.17
N HIS A 40 2.73 4.75 8.46
CA HIS A 40 1.41 4.58 9.07
C HIS A 40 1.04 3.10 9.19
N LEU A 41 1.32 2.31 8.15
CA LEU A 41 1.00 0.87 8.10
C LEU A 41 1.87 0.06 9.07
N ASP A 42 3.15 0.41 9.25
CA ASP A 42 4.06 -0.26 10.20
C ASP A 42 3.60 -0.12 11.66
N ARG A 43 2.82 0.92 12.01
CA ARG A 43 2.21 1.06 13.35
C ARG A 43 1.12 0.05 13.62
N ILE A 44 0.44 -0.40 12.57
CA ILE A 44 -0.61 -1.43 12.65
C ILE A 44 0.05 -2.80 12.61
N SER A 45 0.94 -3.02 11.64
CA SER A 45 1.64 -4.29 11.49
C SER A 45 2.86 -4.14 10.57
N PRO A 46 4.08 -4.46 11.03
CA PRO A 46 5.32 -4.29 10.25
C PRO A 46 5.43 -5.21 9.02
N GLN A 47 4.60 -6.23 8.97
CA GLN A 47 4.57 -7.24 7.90
C GLN A 47 3.79 -6.78 6.65
N ILE A 48 3.00 -5.69 6.76
CA ILE A 48 2.24 -5.13 5.62
C ILE A 48 3.19 -4.52 4.57
N CYS A 49 4.26 -3.86 5.01
CA CYS A 49 5.24 -3.22 4.12
C CYS A 49 6.47 -4.09 3.80
N ALA A 50 6.53 -5.33 4.32
CA ALA A 50 7.58 -6.28 3.99
C ALA A 50 7.73 -6.55 2.47
N PRO A 51 6.66 -6.81 1.68
CA PRO A 51 6.79 -7.06 0.24
C PRO A 51 7.27 -5.83 -0.54
N ILE A 52 6.88 -4.62 -0.13
CA ILE A 52 7.34 -3.36 -0.73
C ILE A 52 8.85 -3.18 -0.51
N ARG A 53 9.33 -3.45 0.72
CA ARG A 53 10.77 -3.42 1.05
C ARG A 53 11.55 -4.52 0.34
N ALA A 54 11.00 -5.75 0.26
CA ALA A 54 11.63 -6.87 -0.43
C ALA A 54 11.80 -6.59 -1.93
N ALA A 55 10.79 -6.00 -2.57
CA ALA A 55 10.87 -5.59 -3.98
C ALA A 55 11.96 -4.52 -4.22
N ARG A 56 12.25 -3.65 -3.25
CA ARG A 56 13.37 -2.69 -3.32
C ARG A 56 14.75 -3.36 -3.27
N GLY A 57 14.87 -4.48 -2.54
CA GLY A 57 16.10 -5.27 -2.49
C GLY A 57 16.44 -5.97 -3.82
N GLY A 58 15.42 -6.30 -4.63
CA GLY A 58 15.57 -6.91 -5.95
C GLY A 58 16.04 -5.97 -7.07
N ASP A 59 15.87 -4.66 -6.92
CA ASP A 59 16.27 -3.64 -7.91
C ASP A 59 17.76 -3.22 -7.81
N ARG A 60 18.56 -3.89 -6.97
CA ARG A 60 20.00 -3.60 -6.79
C ARG A 60 20.93 -4.60 -7.48
N ILE A 61 20.43 -5.35 -8.47
CA ILE A 61 21.21 -6.33 -9.26
C ILE A 61 21.26 -5.90 -10.71
#